data_AF-A0A9E4GHK0-F1
#
_entry.id   AF-A0A9E4GHK0-F1
#
_cell.length_a   1.000
_cell.length_b   1.000
_cell.length_c   1.000
_cell.angle_alpha   90.00
_cell.angle_beta   90.00
_cell.angle_gamma   90.00
#
_symmetry.space_group_name_H-M   'P 1'
#
loop_
_entity.id
_entity.type
_entity.pdbx_description
1 polymer ?
#
loop_
_entity_poly.entity_id
_entity_poly.type
_entity_poly.pdbx_seq_one_letter_code
_entity_poly.pdbx_strand_id
1 'polypeptide(L)'
;MTMTQKGFSHLGLSTLDLDKTRDFYENILGFKPVRCDTIKVKEGGHIRHIFFDTGRDQLLAFMEAREVPGVPQEYDAGINRGLGV
;
A
#
# COMPACT_ATOMS: atom_id res chain seq x y z
N MET A 1 -24.21 -16.53 17.28
CA MET A 1 -23.42 -15.29 17.49
C MET A 1 -23.50 -14.48 16.21
N THR A 2 -24.06 -13.27 16.28
CA THR A 2 -24.09 -12.37 15.12
C THR A 2 -22.73 -11.68 15.02
N MET A 3 -21.99 -11.90 13.94
CA MET A 3 -20.72 -11.19 13.69
C MET A 3 -21.04 -9.72 13.41
N THR A 4 -20.64 -8.83 14.31
CA THR A 4 -20.71 -7.39 14.09
C THR A 4 -19.49 -6.95 13.26
N GLN A 5 -19.74 -6.33 12.12
CA GLN A 5 -18.68 -5.77 11.27
C GLN A 5 -18.00 -4.61 12.01
N LYS A 6 -16.68 -4.67 12.18
CA LYS A 6 -15.89 -3.70 12.96
C LYS A 6 -15.27 -2.57 12.14
N GLY A 7 -15.56 -2.51 10.85
CA GLY A 7 -14.91 -1.61 9.88
C GLY A 7 -14.17 -2.40 8.81
N PHE A 8 -13.30 -1.72 8.05
CA PHE A 8 -12.45 -2.36 7.05
C PHE A 8 -11.24 -3.05 7.72
N SER A 9 -10.77 -4.15 7.15
CA SER A 9 -9.55 -4.81 7.62
C SER A 9 -8.31 -4.03 7.20
N HIS A 10 -8.21 -3.70 5.91
CA HIS A 10 -7.14 -2.87 5.37
C HIS A 10 -7.56 -2.25 4.04
N LEU A 11 -6.91 -1.17 3.64
CA LEU A 11 -6.97 -0.59 2.30
C LEU A 11 -5.61 -0.80 1.62
N GLY A 12 -5.59 -1.48 0.47
CA GLY A 12 -4.38 -1.68 -0.33
C GLY A 12 -4.34 -0.70 -1.51
N LEU A 13 -3.25 0.04 -1.61
CA LEU A 13 -2.99 1.03 -2.67
C LEU A 13 -1.67 0.72 -3.37
N SER A 14 -1.53 1.24 -4.59
CA SER A 14 -0.29 1.17 -5.36
C SER A 14 0.48 2.49 -5.25
N THR A 15 1.79 2.41 -5.43
CA THR A 15 2.68 3.58 -5.55
C THR A 15 3.83 3.27 -6.50
N LEU A 16 4.38 4.32 -7.11
CA LEU A 16 5.59 4.25 -7.93
C LEU A 16 6.88 4.52 -7.14
N ASP A 17 6.75 5.10 -5.94
CA ASP A 17 7.88 5.49 -5.10
C ASP A 17 7.53 5.27 -3.62
N LEU A 18 7.87 4.08 -3.12
CA LEU A 18 7.56 3.67 -1.75
C LEU A 18 8.32 4.51 -0.71
N ASP A 19 9.48 5.06 -1.06
CA ASP A 19 10.28 5.85 -0.12
C ASP A 19 9.63 7.21 0.12
N LYS A 20 9.14 7.88 -0.93
CA LYS A 20 8.32 9.10 -0.79
C LYS A 20 6.99 8.83 -0.12
N THR A 21 6.32 7.73 -0.47
CA THR A 21 5.08 7.33 0.19
C THR A 21 5.31 7.12 1.68
N ARG A 22 6.37 6.41 2.06
CA ARG A 22 6.72 6.18 3.45
C ARG A 22 7.00 7.48 4.18
N ASP A 23 7.80 8.38 3.61
CA ASP A 23 8.08 9.68 4.22
C ASP A 23 6.80 10.46 4.53
N PHE A 24 5.87 10.52 3.58
CA PHE A 24 4.60 11.20 3.79
C PHE A 24 3.74 10.55 4.89
N TYR A 25 3.51 9.24 4.83
CA TYR A 25 2.61 8.59 5.79
C TYR A 25 3.22 8.39 7.18
N GLU A 26 4.53 8.13 7.28
CA GLU A 26 5.23 7.97 8.56
C GLU A 26 5.64 9.30 9.17
N ASN A 27 6.40 10.12 8.43
CA ASN A 27 7.05 11.30 9.03
C ASN A 27 6.15 12.53 9.03
N ILE A 28 5.34 12.73 7.99
CA ILE A 28 4.43 13.89 7.90
C ILE A 28 3.11 13.63 8.62
N LEU A 29 2.48 12.47 8.37
CA LEU A 29 1.19 12.13 8.99
C LEU A 29 1.31 11.39 10.33
N GLY A 30 2.49 10.87 10.67
CA GLY A 30 2.73 10.21 11.95
C GLY A 30 2.17 8.79 12.07
N PHE A 31 1.79 8.13 10.97
CA PHE A 31 1.32 6.76 11.02
C PHE A 31 2.45 5.79 11.32
N LYS A 32 2.15 4.75 12.09
CA LYS A 32 3.16 3.77 12.49
C LYS A 32 3.29 2.70 11.41
N PRO A 33 4.47 2.51 10.79
CA PRO A 33 4.71 1.33 9.96
C PRO A 33 4.74 0.09 10.87
N VAL A 34 3.91 -0.90 10.55
CA VAL A 34 3.76 -2.13 11.33
C VAL A 34 4.29 -3.37 10.61
N ARG A 35 4.49 -3.28 9.29
CA ARG A 35 5.11 -4.34 8.48
C ARG A 35 5.77 -3.75 7.23
N CYS A 36 6.95 -4.25 6.87
CA CYS A 36 7.65 -3.93 5.64
C CYS A 36 8.20 -5.24 5.05
N ASP A 37 7.83 -5.54 3.81
CA ASP A 37 8.20 -6.76 3.12
C ASP A 37 8.74 -6.46 1.72
N THR A 38 9.61 -7.33 1.22
CA THR A 38 9.98 -7.39 -0.19
C THR A 38 9.68 -8.78 -0.71
N ILE A 39 8.76 -8.87 -1.65
CA ILE A 39 8.27 -10.12 -2.22
C ILE A 39 8.93 -10.30 -3.58
N LYS A 40 9.65 -11.41 -3.79
CA LYS A 40 10.19 -11.77 -5.10
C LYS A 40 9.08 -12.42 -5.92
N VAL A 41 8.88 -11.93 -7.15
CA VAL A 41 7.89 -12.51 -8.07
C VAL A 41 8.58 -13.61 -8.87
N LYS A 42 7.92 -14.77 -9.02
CA LYS A 42 8.51 -15.96 -9.65
C LYS A 42 8.90 -15.69 -11.11
N GLU A 43 8.09 -14.90 -11.80
CA GLU A 43 8.23 -14.54 -13.21
C GLU A 43 9.29 -13.45 -13.44
N GLY A 44 9.76 -12.78 -12.38
CA GLY A 44 10.75 -11.71 -12.44
C GLY A 44 10.32 -10.45 -11.68
N GLY A 45 11.30 -9.68 -11.21
CA GLY A 45 11.07 -8.46 -10.43
C GLY A 45 10.75 -8.71 -8.96
N HIS A 46 10.35 -7.64 -8.28
CA HIS A 46 9.98 -7.68 -6.87
C HIS A 46 8.92 -6.64 -6.53
N ILE A 47 8.19 -6.88 -5.44
CA ILE A 47 7.20 -5.96 -4.90
C ILE A 47 7.65 -5.56 -3.51
N ARG A 48 7.87 -4.25 -3.28
CA ARG A 48 8.01 -3.70 -1.94
C ARG A 48 6.62 -3.41 -1.38
N HIS A 49 6.38 -3.78 -0.12
CA HIS A 49 5.07 -3.68 0.51
C HIS A 49 5.21 -3.16 1.94
N ILE A 50 4.47 -2.11 2.28
CA ILE A 50 4.44 -1.53 3.63
C ILE A 50 3.01 -1.44 4.14
N PHE A 51 2.83 -1.72 5.44
CA PHE A 51 1.58 -1.50 6.16
C PHE A 51 1.77 -0.43 7.23
N PHE A 52 0.81 0.48 7.31
CA PHE A 52 0.67 1.47 8.36
C PHE A 52 -0.56 1.16 9.22
N ASP A 53 -0.42 1.30 10.53
CA ASP A 53 -1.56 1.31 11.46
C ASP A 53 -2.16 2.73 11.52
N THR A 54 -3.46 2.81 11.25
CA THR A 54 -4.24 4.06 11.27
C THR A 54 -5.13 4.18 12.51
N GLY A 55 -4.99 3.24 13.45
CA GLY A 55 -5.77 3.12 14.68
C GLY A 55 -6.94 2.14 14.54
N ARG A 56 -7.46 1.70 15.69
CA ARG A 56 -8.65 0.81 15.82
C ARG A 56 -8.55 -0.48 14.98
N ASP A 57 -7.36 -1.04 14.82
CA ASP A 57 -7.09 -2.24 14.02
C ASP A 57 -7.35 -2.08 12.50
N GLN A 58 -7.35 -0.83 11.98
CA GLN A 58 -7.44 -0.54 10.55
C GLN A 58 -6.07 -0.25 9.95
N LEU A 59 -5.75 -0.94 8.85
CA LEU A 59 -4.46 -0.81 8.19
C LEU A 59 -4.57 -0.09 6.84
N LEU A 60 -3.52 0.65 6.49
CA LEU A 60 -3.30 1.20 5.16
C LEU A 60 -2.03 0.61 4.58
N ALA A 61 -2.10 0.06 3.37
CA ALA A 61 -1.01 -0.67 2.75
C ALA A 61 -0.63 -0.08 1.39
N PHE A 62 0.67 -0.05 1.08
CA PHE A 62 1.18 0.41 -0.21
C PHE A 62 2.10 -0.62 -0.85
N MET A 63 1.85 -0.92 -2.13
CA MET A 63 2.66 -1.82 -2.94
C MET A 63 3.37 -1.05 -4.06
N GLU A 64 4.66 -1.32 -4.22
CA GLU A 64 5.47 -0.82 -5.32
C GLU A 64 6.08 -1.99 -6.08
N ALA A 65 5.61 -2.21 -7.31
CA ALA A 65 6.15 -3.24 -8.19
C ALA A 65 7.35 -2.68 -8.97
N ARG A 66 8.45 -3.43 -8.99
CA ARG A 66 9.66 -3.11 -9.75
C ARG A 66 10.01 -4.29 -10.65
N GLU A 67 10.06 -4.01 -11.96
CA GLU A 67 10.45 -4.96 -13.00
C GLU A 67 9.59 -6.24 -13.03
N VAL A 68 8.34 -6.15 -12.55
CA VAL A 68 7.39 -7.27 -12.57
C VAL A 68 6.77 -7.38 -13.97
N PRO A 69 6.92 -8.52 -14.68
CA PRO A 69 6.34 -8.67 -16.01
C PRO A 69 4.82 -8.43 -16.02
N GLY A 70 4.35 -7.63 -16.98
CA GLY A 70 2.93 -7.29 -17.12
C GLY A 70 2.46 -6.11 -16.25
N VAL A 71 3.32 -5.57 -15.37
CA VAL A 71 3.03 -4.33 -14.64
C VAL A 71 3.75 -3.16 -15.31
N PRO A 72 3.05 -2.11 -15.76
CA PRO A 72 3.69 -0.92 -16.30
C PRO A 72 4.63 -0.29 -15.28
N GLN A 73 5.79 0.20 -15.74
CA GLN A 73 6.74 0.93 -14.89
C GLN A 73 6.17 2.27 -14.41
N GLU A 74 5.27 2.87 -15.20
CA GLU A 74 4.58 4.10 -14.89
C GLU A 74 3.08 3.92 -15.13
N TYR A 75 2.27 4.37 -14.18
CA TYR A 75 0.82 4.42 -14.26
C TYR A 75 0.30 5.47 -13.26
N ASP A 76 -0.96 5.89 -13.44
CA ASP A 76 -1.60 6.78 -12.48
C ASP A 76 -1.92 5.99 -11.19
N ALA A 77 -1.09 6.18 -10.16
CA ALA A 77 -1.29 5.60 -8.83
C ALA A 77 -2.24 6.44 -7.95
N GLY A 78 -2.78 7.54 -8.47
CA GLY A 78 -3.70 8.41 -7.76
C GLY A 78 -5.09 7.79 -7.62
N ILE A 79 -5.63 7.81 -6.39
CA ILE A 79 -6.99 7.31 -6.13
C ILE A 79 -8.08 8.21 -6.73
N ASN A 80 -7.79 9.50 -6.93
CA ASN A 80 -8.78 10.50 -7.33
C ASN A 80 -9.40 10.17 -8.69
N ARG A 81 -8.56 9.96 -9.70
CA ARG A 81 -9.03 9.63 -11.06
C ARG A 81 -9.74 8.27 -11.12
N GLY A 82 -9.23 7.27 -10.40
CA GLY A 82 -9.84 5.94 -10.33
C GLY A 82 -11.22 5.91 -9.68
N LEU A 83 -11.49 6.86 -8.76
CA LEU A 83 -12.76 7.03 -8.08
C LEU A 83 -13.68 8.08 -8.74
N GLY A 84 -13.21 8.75 -9.80
CA GLY A 84 -13.97 9.78 -10.52
C GLY A 84 -14.12 11.11 -9.77
N VAL A 85 -13.19 11.43 -8.86
CA VAL A 85 -13.15 12.66 -8.07
C VAL A 85 -11.98 13.57 -8.43
#